data_AF-A0A1J5R6A0-F1
#
_entry.id   AF-A0A1J5R6A0-F1
#
_cell.length_a   1.000
_cell.length_b   1.000
_cell.length_c   1.000
_cell.angle_alpha   90.00
_cell.angle_beta   90.00
_cell.angle_gamma   90.00
#
_symmetry.space_group_name_H-M   'P 1'
#
loop_
_entity.id
_entity.type
_entity.pdbx_description
1 polymer ?
#
loop_
_entity_poly.entity_id
_entity_poly.type
_entity_poly.pdbx_seq_one_letter_code
_entity_poly.pdbx_strand_id
1 'polypeptide(L)'
;MSQISRVNDFSAFAIRTGDKTSFLSLRQRLDVLRFLSVAILLLAVGTSDCLAKVVTAGKLVGGPAYPLSGAPPSIGNIGGVDLSIPQNYLLSSVVYAGEDSWTFSAKKQTPSYKRAIDNFGILLRLSNLEPIKSQADWQDWLKSLNTTKPFLYETWLTAGISGRYYPPDGTYKKIIPFWLSSSAGFGPFNIKAPSEFGLTHYLIKKKMPEYPDEIYFDSGTWKNLITCETTTSKIRQIGTFSSCTDRFLLPEIHVVVDADFSKDDLYRWREIQSRIKEIIDSFIVKPKLN
;
A
#
# COMPACT_ATOMS: atom_id res chain seq x y z
N MET A 1 50.40 52.01 -42.45
CA MET A 1 50.63 50.99 -41.40
C MET A 1 50.39 49.61 -42.01
N SER A 2 51.43 49.06 -42.68
CA SER A 2 52.14 47.79 -42.37
C SER A 2 51.30 46.53 -42.58
N GLN A 3 51.28 45.87 -43.76
CA GLN A 3 52.25 44.94 -44.38
C GLN A 3 52.59 43.62 -43.62
N ILE A 4 52.84 42.57 -44.44
CA ILE A 4 53.56 41.27 -44.23
C ILE A 4 52.64 40.05 -43.92
N SER A 5 52.33 39.15 -44.89
CA SER A 5 53.04 37.90 -45.35
C SER A 5 53.07 36.76 -44.30
N ARG A 6 53.11 35.43 -44.51
CA ARG A 6 53.12 34.43 -45.62
C ARG A 6 53.11 33.03 -44.90
N VAL A 7 52.55 31.98 -45.54
CA VAL A 7 53.01 30.55 -45.57
C VAL A 7 53.11 29.70 -44.26
N ASN A 8 52.41 28.55 -44.17
CA ASN A 8 52.98 27.18 -44.08
C ASN A 8 51.95 26.05 -43.81
N ASP A 9 52.30 24.88 -44.35
CA ASP A 9 51.67 23.56 -44.29
C ASP A 9 51.65 22.86 -42.91
N PHE A 10 50.96 21.70 -42.91
CA PHE A 10 51.27 20.42 -42.22
C PHE A 10 50.41 19.95 -41.03
N SER A 11 49.84 18.76 -41.27
CA SER A 11 49.77 17.60 -40.37
C SER A 11 48.53 17.33 -39.53
N ALA A 12 47.99 16.14 -39.81
CA ALA A 12 47.02 15.38 -39.07
C ALA A 12 47.37 15.19 -37.58
N PHE A 13 46.35 15.16 -36.74
CA PHE A 13 46.37 14.37 -35.51
C PHE A 13 44.97 13.80 -35.24
N ALA A 14 44.85 12.49 -35.41
CA ALA A 14 43.71 11.71 -34.98
C ALA A 14 43.76 11.57 -33.46
N ILE A 15 42.66 11.89 -32.76
CA ILE A 15 42.45 11.46 -31.38
C ILE A 15 41.23 10.57 -31.35
N ARG A 16 41.52 9.30 -31.07
CA ARG A 16 40.62 8.17 -30.90
C ARG A 16 40.31 8.06 -29.41
N THR A 17 39.10 8.44 -29.00
CA THR A 17 38.50 8.09 -27.70
C THR A 17 37.14 7.48 -28.03
N GLY A 18 36.93 6.16 -27.99
CA GLY A 18 37.26 5.26 -26.89
C GLY A 18 36.08 5.11 -25.92
N ASP A 19 34.83 5.24 -26.38
CA ASP A 19 33.65 5.07 -25.52
C ASP A 19 33.24 3.59 -25.46
N LYS A 20 33.55 2.94 -24.34
CA LYS A 20 33.09 1.59 -23.98
C LYS A 20 31.77 1.71 -23.23
N THR A 21 30.70 2.07 -23.92
CA THR A 21 29.34 1.82 -23.42
C THR A 21 28.98 0.37 -23.74
N SER A 22 29.05 -0.47 -22.72
CA SER A 22 28.61 -1.87 -22.76
C SER A 22 27.14 -1.93 -23.16
N PHE A 23 26.90 -2.25 -24.43
CA PHE A 23 25.60 -2.66 -24.94
C PHE A 23 25.18 -3.96 -24.25
N LEU A 24 24.46 -3.85 -23.14
CA LEU A 24 23.62 -4.95 -22.66
C LEU A 24 22.69 -5.32 -23.81
N SER A 25 22.72 -6.61 -24.18
CA SER A 25 21.95 -7.11 -25.32
C SER A 25 20.47 -6.79 -25.16
N LEU A 26 19.77 -6.56 -26.27
CA LEU A 26 18.33 -6.28 -26.30
C LEU A 26 17.51 -7.32 -25.49
N ARG A 27 18.02 -8.56 -25.42
CA ARG A 27 17.48 -9.66 -24.61
C ARG A 27 17.51 -9.37 -23.11
N GLN A 28 18.65 -8.88 -22.58
CA GLN A 28 18.76 -8.53 -21.16
C GLN A 28 17.84 -7.36 -20.76
N ARG A 29 17.59 -6.40 -21.68
CA ARG A 29 16.63 -5.31 -21.43
C ARG A 29 15.18 -5.83 -21.39
N LEU A 30 14.84 -6.79 -22.24
CA LEU A 30 13.52 -7.42 -22.27
C LEU A 30 13.26 -8.30 -21.04
N ASP A 31 14.28 -9.00 -20.53
CA ASP A 31 14.14 -9.81 -19.31
C ASP A 31 13.94 -8.94 -18.07
N VAL A 32 14.67 -7.82 -17.93
CA VAL A 32 14.47 -6.85 -16.83
C VAL A 32 13.07 -6.23 -16.88
N LEU A 33 12.57 -5.88 -18.08
CA LEU A 33 11.20 -5.37 -18.27
C LEU A 33 10.13 -6.41 -17.90
N ARG A 34 10.36 -7.70 -18.17
CA ARG A 34 9.46 -8.81 -17.79
C ARG A 34 9.43 -9.05 -16.27
N PHE A 35 10.57 -8.97 -15.59
CA PHE A 35 10.61 -9.08 -14.13
C PHE A 35 9.94 -7.89 -13.43
N LEU A 36 10.12 -6.67 -13.93
CA LEU A 36 9.42 -5.48 -13.41
C LEU A 36 7.90 -5.56 -13.62
N SER A 37 7.45 -6.01 -14.79
CA SER A 37 6.02 -6.10 -15.08
C SER A 37 5.29 -7.18 -14.27
N VAL A 38 5.93 -8.31 -13.95
CA VAL A 38 5.35 -9.34 -13.07
C VAL A 38 5.31 -8.89 -11.59
N ALA A 39 6.36 -8.21 -11.10
CA ALA A 39 6.37 -7.65 -9.76
C ALA A 39 5.31 -6.53 -9.58
N ILE A 40 5.08 -5.73 -10.62
CA ILE A 40 4.05 -4.67 -10.63
C ILE A 40 2.63 -5.24 -10.74
N LEU A 41 2.42 -6.33 -11.49
CA LEU A 41 1.12 -7.00 -11.55
C LEU A 41 0.74 -7.63 -10.19
N LEU A 42 1.73 -8.17 -9.45
CA LEU A 42 1.52 -8.71 -8.10
C LEU A 42 1.24 -7.62 -7.04
N LEU A 43 1.79 -6.42 -7.22
CA LEU A 43 1.46 -5.23 -6.42
C LEU A 43 0.03 -4.69 -6.67
N ALA A 44 -0.54 -5.01 -7.83
CA ALA A 44 -1.79 -4.42 -8.34
C ALA A 44 -3.04 -5.26 -8.08
N VAL A 45 -2.91 -6.58 -7.88
CA VAL A 45 -4.06 -7.50 -7.71
C VAL A 45 -4.25 -7.94 -6.24
N GLY A 46 -3.29 -7.62 -5.36
CA GLY A 46 -3.22 -8.20 -4.01
C GLY A 46 -4.10 -7.58 -2.93
N THR A 47 -4.66 -6.38 -3.11
CA THR A 47 -5.32 -5.65 -2.00
C THR A 47 -6.84 -5.74 -2.00
N SER A 48 -7.49 -5.82 -3.16
CA SER A 48 -8.97 -5.80 -3.23
C SER A 48 -9.63 -7.18 -3.09
N ASP A 49 -8.89 -8.25 -3.34
CA ASP A 49 -9.42 -9.63 -3.33
C ASP A 49 -9.42 -10.28 -1.93
N CYS A 50 -8.74 -9.66 -0.96
CA CYS A 50 -8.61 -10.21 0.38
C CYS A 50 -9.90 -10.08 1.21
N LEU A 51 -10.76 -9.09 0.91
CA LEU A 51 -12.04 -8.90 1.61
C LEU A 51 -13.23 -9.53 0.87
N ALA A 52 -13.24 -9.48 -0.47
CA ALA A 52 -14.42 -9.85 -1.26
C ALA A 52 -14.76 -11.36 -1.24
N LYS A 53 -13.77 -12.25 -1.02
CA LYS A 53 -13.99 -13.71 -0.98
C LYS A 53 -14.16 -14.28 0.43
N VAL A 54 -13.95 -13.50 1.48
CA VAL A 54 -14.07 -13.96 2.87
C VAL A 54 -15.54 -13.89 3.35
N VAL A 55 -16.37 -13.07 2.71
CA VAL A 55 -17.78 -12.83 3.11
C VAL A 55 -18.73 -13.95 2.68
N THR A 56 -18.42 -14.73 1.64
CA THR A 56 -19.34 -15.75 1.09
C THR A 56 -19.39 -17.06 1.87
N ALA A 57 -18.52 -17.28 2.85
CA ALA A 57 -18.65 -18.38 3.81
C ALA A 57 -18.73 -17.76 5.21
N GLY A 58 -19.83 -17.99 5.94
CA GLY A 58 -20.13 -17.41 7.27
C GLY A 58 -19.16 -17.77 8.41
N LYS A 59 -17.90 -18.06 8.11
CA LYS A 59 -16.75 -18.06 9.01
C LYS A 59 -15.69 -17.19 8.34
N LEU A 60 -15.53 -15.95 8.80
CA LEU A 60 -14.29 -15.21 8.55
C LEU A 60 -13.15 -16.10 9.04
N VAL A 61 -12.38 -16.64 8.10
CA VAL A 61 -11.28 -17.55 8.40
C VAL A 61 -10.20 -16.74 9.08
N GLY A 62 -10.17 -16.78 10.41
CA GLY A 62 -9.14 -16.10 11.19
C GLY A 62 -9.43 -14.65 11.58
N GLY A 63 -10.66 -14.15 11.44
CA GLY A 63 -11.07 -12.92 12.14
C GLY A 63 -10.98 -13.10 13.67
N PRO A 64 -10.83 -12.03 14.46
CA PRO A 64 -10.69 -12.16 15.89
C PRO A 64 -11.98 -12.79 16.47
N ALA A 65 -11.86 -13.86 17.25
CA ALA A 65 -13.01 -14.44 17.93
C ALA A 65 -13.31 -13.62 19.18
N TYR A 66 -14.55 -13.15 19.34
CA TYR A 66 -15.00 -12.58 20.61
C TYR A 66 -15.28 -13.71 21.63
N PRO A 67 -14.94 -13.57 22.93
CA PRO A 67 -14.39 -12.39 23.59
C PRO A 67 -12.92 -12.11 23.27
N LEU A 68 -12.62 -10.82 23.07
CA LEU A 68 -11.25 -10.34 22.82
C LEU A 68 -10.41 -10.27 24.11
N SER A 69 -11.07 -10.30 25.28
CA SER A 69 -10.40 -10.24 26.58
C SER A 69 -9.72 -11.57 26.92
N GLY A 70 -8.43 -11.51 27.24
CA GLY A 70 -7.65 -12.65 27.72
C GLY A 70 -6.95 -13.48 26.64
N ALA A 71 -7.18 -13.19 25.36
CA ALA A 71 -6.42 -13.83 24.28
C ALA A 71 -4.98 -13.27 24.23
N PRO A 72 -3.94 -14.12 24.13
CA PRO A 72 -2.57 -13.65 24.07
C PRO A 72 -2.32 -12.85 22.77
N PRO A 73 -1.44 -11.83 22.80
CA PRO A 73 -1.08 -11.09 21.60
C PRO A 73 -0.42 -12.01 20.56
N SER A 74 -0.56 -11.67 19.28
CA SER A 74 0.22 -12.30 18.23
C SER A 74 1.64 -11.72 18.25
N ILE A 75 2.66 -12.57 18.12
CA ILE A 75 4.06 -12.14 18.21
C ILE A 75 4.88 -12.56 16.99
N GLY A 76 5.81 -11.71 16.57
CA GLY A 76 6.69 -11.98 15.44
C GLY A 76 7.62 -10.81 15.14
N ASN A 77 8.30 -10.84 14.01
CA ASN A 77 9.23 -9.81 13.56
C ASN A 77 8.85 -9.31 12.17
N ILE A 78 8.77 -8.01 11.96
CA ILE A 78 8.57 -7.43 10.62
C ILE A 78 9.60 -6.34 10.38
N GLY A 79 10.26 -6.39 9.22
CA GLY A 79 11.32 -5.43 8.87
C GLY A 79 12.46 -5.34 9.90
N GLY A 80 12.74 -6.43 10.63
CA GLY A 80 13.76 -6.48 11.67
C GLY A 80 13.28 -6.05 13.05
N VAL A 81 12.01 -5.68 13.22
CA VAL A 81 11.44 -5.22 14.49
C VAL A 81 10.47 -6.22 15.09
N ASP A 82 10.70 -6.57 16.35
CA ASP A 82 9.85 -7.48 17.11
C ASP A 82 8.54 -6.79 17.53
N LEU A 83 7.42 -7.42 17.22
CA LEU A 83 6.07 -6.93 17.48
C LEU A 83 5.30 -7.86 18.42
N SER A 84 4.48 -7.26 19.27
CA SER A 84 3.46 -7.90 20.10
C SER A 84 2.11 -7.24 19.85
N ILE A 85 1.31 -7.84 18.96
CA ILE A 85 0.08 -7.26 18.40
C ILE A 85 -1.13 -7.72 19.23
N PRO A 86 -1.83 -6.82 19.93
CA PRO A 86 -3.01 -7.20 20.72
C PRO A 86 -4.16 -7.66 19.82
N GLN A 87 -4.89 -8.70 20.25
CA GLN A 87 -5.92 -9.36 19.45
C GLN A 87 -7.09 -8.45 19.09
N ASN A 88 -7.40 -7.46 19.93
CA ASN A 88 -8.50 -6.53 19.69
C ASN A 88 -8.25 -5.53 18.56
N TYR A 89 -6.99 -5.39 18.11
CA TYR A 89 -6.67 -4.61 16.92
C TYR A 89 -6.75 -5.42 15.64
N LEU A 90 -6.59 -6.74 15.69
CA LEU A 90 -6.45 -7.57 14.49
C LEU A 90 -7.76 -7.66 13.71
N LEU A 91 -7.72 -7.27 12.43
CA LEU A 91 -8.81 -7.53 11.48
C LEU A 91 -8.90 -9.03 11.16
N SER A 92 -7.74 -9.67 11.06
CA SER A 92 -7.55 -11.08 10.77
C SER A 92 -6.27 -11.59 11.44
N SER A 93 -6.05 -12.91 11.39
CA SER A 93 -4.85 -13.54 11.94
C SER A 93 -3.59 -13.02 11.25
N VAL A 94 -2.49 -12.96 12.01
CA VAL A 94 -1.15 -12.67 11.47
C VAL A 94 -0.74 -13.80 10.52
N VAL A 95 -0.24 -13.42 9.34
CA VAL A 95 0.33 -14.33 8.34
C VAL A 95 1.85 -14.30 8.48
N TYR A 96 2.46 -15.44 8.76
CA TYR A 96 3.91 -15.56 8.86
C TYR A 96 4.53 -15.92 7.51
N ALA A 97 5.79 -15.54 7.31
CA ALA A 97 6.52 -15.86 6.08
C ALA A 97 6.59 -17.37 5.84
N GLY A 98 6.28 -17.79 4.61
CA GLY A 98 6.22 -19.19 4.21
C GLY A 98 4.92 -19.91 4.60
N GLU A 99 3.96 -19.24 5.25
CA GLU A 99 2.61 -19.74 5.36
C GLU A 99 1.81 -19.38 4.10
N ASP A 100 1.03 -20.34 3.60
CA ASP A 100 0.09 -20.10 2.52
C ASP A 100 -1.24 -19.62 3.13
N SER A 101 -1.57 -18.35 2.88
CA SER A 101 -2.84 -17.76 3.31
C SER A 101 -4.06 -18.36 2.62
N TRP A 102 -3.88 -19.09 1.52
CA TRP A 102 -4.96 -19.61 0.68
C TRP A 102 -5.33 -21.06 0.97
N THR A 103 -4.50 -21.80 1.72
CA THR A 103 -4.78 -23.20 2.05
C THR A 103 -5.12 -23.37 3.53
N PHE A 104 -6.34 -23.81 3.81
CA PHE A 104 -6.82 -24.16 5.16
C PHE A 104 -5.99 -25.26 5.85
N SER A 105 -5.23 -26.02 5.07
CA SER A 105 -4.38 -27.13 5.52
C SER A 105 -2.93 -26.73 5.77
N ALA A 106 -2.54 -25.47 5.56
CA ALA A 106 -1.18 -25.03 5.83
C ALA A 106 -0.84 -25.26 7.32
N LYS A 107 0.31 -25.90 7.56
CA LYS A 107 0.83 -26.10 8.91
C LYS A 107 1.14 -24.75 9.52
N LYS A 108 0.25 -24.26 10.39
CA LYS A 108 0.47 -23.02 11.14
C LYS A 108 1.76 -23.12 11.93
N GLN A 109 2.64 -22.15 11.75
CA GLN A 109 3.88 -22.04 12.48
C GLN A 109 3.59 -21.55 13.89
N THR A 110 4.40 -21.99 14.86
CA THR A 110 4.30 -21.49 16.23
C THR A 110 4.78 -20.03 16.29
N PRO A 111 3.97 -19.08 16.80
CA PRO A 111 4.38 -17.69 16.97
C PRO A 111 5.64 -17.56 17.82
N SER A 112 6.57 -16.70 17.39
CA SER A 112 7.74 -16.29 18.18
C SER A 112 8.35 -15.04 17.58
N TYR A 113 9.07 -14.24 18.36
CA TYR A 113 9.77 -13.06 17.85
C TYR A 113 10.82 -13.37 16.76
N LYS A 114 11.31 -14.61 16.64
CA LYS A 114 12.22 -14.99 15.55
C LYS A 114 11.50 -15.22 14.21
N ARG A 115 10.18 -15.25 14.20
CA ARG A 115 9.38 -15.56 13.00
C ARG A 115 9.07 -14.27 12.26
N ALA A 116 9.46 -14.23 10.99
CA ALA A 116 9.07 -13.14 10.11
C ALA A 116 7.55 -13.12 9.93
N ILE A 117 6.93 -12.03 10.33
CA ILE A 117 5.58 -11.67 9.93
C ILE A 117 5.67 -11.17 8.51
N ASP A 118 4.84 -11.74 7.67
CA ASP A 118 4.71 -11.33 6.30
C ASP A 118 3.66 -10.20 6.16
N ASN A 119 2.54 -10.48 6.81
CA ASN A 119 1.20 -9.92 6.75
C ASN A 119 0.46 -9.69 8.07
N PHE A 120 -0.14 -8.54 8.33
CA PHE A 120 -1.30 -8.49 9.23
C PHE A 120 -2.22 -7.33 8.90
N GLY A 121 -3.48 -7.42 9.30
CA GLY A 121 -4.45 -6.33 9.18
C GLY A 121 -4.90 -5.84 10.56
N ILE A 122 -5.13 -4.55 10.70
CA ILE A 122 -5.82 -3.95 11.85
C ILE A 122 -7.19 -3.41 11.46
N LEU A 123 -8.11 -3.39 12.43
CA LEU A 123 -9.48 -2.90 12.31
C LEU A 123 -9.71 -1.81 13.35
N LEU A 124 -10.07 -0.61 12.89
CA LEU A 124 -10.34 0.55 13.72
C LEU A 124 -11.72 1.12 13.41
N ARG A 125 -12.39 1.67 14.41
CA ARG A 125 -13.61 2.45 14.21
C ARG A 125 -13.25 3.77 13.56
N LEU A 126 -13.84 4.12 12.41
CA LEU A 126 -13.42 5.30 11.64
C LEU A 126 -13.65 6.64 12.38
N SER A 127 -14.69 6.71 13.21
CA SER A 127 -15.05 7.93 13.94
C SER A 127 -14.06 8.34 15.04
N ASN A 128 -13.34 7.39 15.64
CA ASN A 128 -12.42 7.68 16.74
C ASN A 128 -11.06 6.96 16.64
N LEU A 129 -10.86 6.15 15.59
CA LEU A 129 -9.65 5.40 15.28
C LEU A 129 -9.21 4.47 16.43
N GLU A 130 -10.18 3.93 17.16
CA GLU A 130 -9.97 2.96 18.24
C GLU A 130 -10.28 1.53 17.78
N PRO A 131 -9.65 0.50 18.38
CA PRO A 131 -9.97 -0.90 18.10
C PRO A 131 -11.36 -1.28 18.63
N ILE A 132 -11.78 -2.51 18.33
CA ILE A 132 -12.97 -3.11 18.96
C ILE A 132 -12.74 -3.20 20.48
N LYS A 133 -13.61 -2.56 21.28
CA LYS A 133 -13.50 -2.53 22.75
C LYS A 133 -14.60 -3.30 23.46
N SER A 134 -15.72 -3.53 22.78
CA SER A 134 -16.92 -4.09 23.37
C SER A 134 -17.59 -5.12 22.47
N GLN A 135 -18.51 -5.91 23.05
CA GLN A 135 -19.38 -6.78 22.28
C GLN A 135 -20.25 -5.98 21.29
N ALA A 136 -20.64 -4.75 21.64
CA ALA A 136 -21.44 -3.91 20.76
C ALA A 136 -20.64 -3.51 19.51
N ASP A 137 -19.38 -3.11 19.69
CA ASP A 137 -18.45 -2.82 18.58
C ASP A 137 -18.29 -4.05 17.68
N TRP A 138 -18.13 -5.23 18.28
CA TRP A 138 -18.01 -6.48 17.54
C TRP A 138 -19.26 -6.81 16.72
N GLN A 139 -20.45 -6.67 17.30
CA GLN A 139 -21.71 -6.88 16.59
C GLN A 139 -21.93 -5.86 15.47
N ASP A 140 -21.53 -4.61 15.69
CA ASP A 140 -21.60 -3.56 14.67
C ASP A 140 -20.66 -3.85 13.50
N TRP A 141 -19.44 -4.31 13.77
CA TRP A 141 -18.53 -4.82 12.74
C TRP A 141 -19.14 -5.99 11.96
N LEU A 142 -19.67 -7.01 12.64
CA LEU A 142 -20.32 -8.14 11.97
C LEU A 142 -21.53 -7.72 11.12
N LYS A 143 -22.28 -6.72 11.60
CA LYS A 143 -23.37 -6.13 10.81
C LYS A 143 -22.82 -5.45 9.55
N SER A 144 -21.71 -4.73 9.65
CA SER A 144 -21.08 -4.05 8.52
C SER A 144 -20.55 -4.99 7.42
N LEU A 145 -20.23 -6.23 7.77
CA LEU A 145 -19.85 -7.25 6.80
C LEU A 145 -21.03 -7.83 6.02
N ASN A 146 -22.23 -7.74 6.60
CA ASN A 146 -23.46 -8.26 6.00
C ASN A 146 -24.24 -7.18 5.22
N THR A 147 -23.78 -5.93 5.25
CA THR A 147 -24.34 -4.83 4.47
C THR A 147 -23.62 -4.72 3.13
N THR A 148 -24.18 -3.91 2.22
CA THR A 148 -23.50 -3.57 0.97
C THR A 148 -22.22 -2.80 1.28
N LYS A 149 -21.22 -2.89 0.37
CA LYS A 149 -19.89 -2.28 0.51
C LYS A 149 -19.84 -0.82 1.04
N PRO A 150 -20.81 0.10 0.79
CA PRO A 150 -20.72 1.46 1.32
C PRO A 150 -20.58 1.53 2.85
N PHE A 151 -21.35 0.70 3.57
CA PHE A 151 -21.47 0.83 5.02
C PHE A 151 -20.19 0.41 5.78
N LEU A 152 -19.37 -0.46 5.17
CA LEU A 152 -18.11 -0.92 5.76
C LEU A 152 -17.17 0.28 5.98
N TYR A 153 -16.94 1.04 4.93
CA TYR A 153 -15.97 2.13 4.89
C TYR A 153 -16.47 3.43 5.51
N GLU A 154 -17.78 3.55 5.77
CA GLU A 154 -18.37 4.67 6.52
C GLU A 154 -18.20 4.51 8.04
N THR A 155 -18.05 3.27 8.51
CA THR A 155 -18.06 2.97 9.96
C THR A 155 -16.71 2.48 10.46
N TRP A 156 -16.00 1.71 9.63
CA TRP A 156 -14.79 1.01 9.97
C TRP A 156 -13.67 1.34 8.98
N LEU A 157 -12.48 1.51 9.54
CA LEU A 157 -11.23 1.64 8.81
C LEU A 157 -10.49 0.31 8.92
N THR A 158 -10.10 -0.23 7.77
CA THR A 158 -9.19 -1.38 7.71
C THR A 158 -7.82 -0.90 7.32
N ALA A 159 -6.77 -1.43 7.94
CA ALA A 159 -5.40 -1.17 7.48
C ALA A 159 -4.60 -2.45 7.39
N GLY A 160 -4.07 -2.76 6.21
CA GLY A 160 -3.13 -3.84 5.97
C GLY A 160 -1.69 -3.36 6.17
N ILE A 161 -0.88 -4.12 6.89
CA ILE A 161 0.54 -3.85 7.16
C ILE A 161 1.36 -4.97 6.53
N SER A 162 2.32 -4.62 5.66
CA SER A 162 3.21 -5.62 5.05
C SER A 162 4.59 -5.05 4.73
N GLY A 163 5.61 -5.89 4.94
CA GLY A 163 6.98 -5.62 4.49
C GLY A 163 7.22 -5.96 3.02
N ARG A 164 6.32 -6.72 2.35
CA ARG A 164 6.55 -7.24 0.99
C ARG A 164 6.74 -6.16 -0.06
N TYR A 165 6.05 -5.03 0.12
CA TYR A 165 5.88 -4.01 -0.92
C TYR A 165 6.65 -2.72 -0.61
N TYR A 166 7.53 -2.75 0.39
CA TYR A 166 8.30 -1.59 0.78
C TYR A 166 9.24 -1.16 -0.37
N PRO A 167 9.12 0.08 -0.89
CA PRO A 167 9.99 0.54 -1.96
C PRO A 167 11.47 0.55 -1.51
N PRO A 168 12.41 0.02 -2.30
CA PRO A 168 13.82 -0.04 -1.90
C PRO A 168 14.45 1.32 -1.60
N ASP A 169 13.94 2.40 -2.19
CA ASP A 169 14.40 3.77 -1.93
C ASP A 169 13.57 4.51 -0.87
N GLY A 170 12.63 3.83 -0.21
CA GLY A 170 11.78 4.39 0.83
C GLY A 170 10.82 5.48 0.35
N THR A 171 10.54 5.54 -0.96
CA THR A 171 9.63 6.52 -1.56
C THR A 171 8.84 5.95 -2.76
N TYR A 172 7.77 6.63 -3.13
CA TYR A 172 7.01 6.38 -4.34
C TYR A 172 7.47 7.22 -5.55
N LYS A 173 8.66 7.82 -5.51
CA LYS A 173 9.17 8.73 -6.57
C LYS A 173 9.24 8.10 -7.95
N LYS A 174 9.46 6.79 -8.05
CA LYS A 174 9.46 6.05 -9.32
C LYS A 174 8.09 5.48 -9.67
N ILE A 175 7.29 5.16 -8.65
CA ILE A 175 6.00 4.48 -8.80
C ILE A 175 4.94 5.48 -9.26
N ILE A 176 4.82 6.64 -8.61
CA ILE A 176 3.79 7.63 -8.94
C ILE A 176 3.93 8.14 -10.39
N PRO A 177 5.10 8.59 -10.89
CA PRO A 177 5.20 9.03 -12.29
C PRO A 177 4.88 7.93 -13.29
N PHE A 178 5.23 6.68 -12.96
CA PHE A 178 4.83 5.53 -13.77
C PHE A 178 3.30 5.38 -13.79
N TRP A 179 2.62 5.49 -12.66
CA TRP A 179 1.15 5.43 -12.60
C TRP A 179 0.49 6.59 -13.34
N LEU A 180 1.02 7.80 -13.22
CA LEU A 180 0.49 8.99 -13.92
C LEU A 180 0.61 8.86 -15.45
N SER A 181 1.66 8.20 -15.94
CA SER A 181 1.96 8.11 -17.38
C SER A 181 1.55 6.80 -18.05
N SER A 182 1.37 5.72 -17.28
CA SER A 182 1.12 4.38 -17.81
C SER A 182 -0.33 4.22 -18.25
N SER A 183 -0.53 3.72 -19.47
CA SER A 183 -1.81 3.19 -19.93
C SER A 183 -2.04 1.73 -19.52
N ALA A 184 -1.02 1.05 -18.98
CA ALA A 184 -1.12 -0.33 -18.54
C ALA A 184 -1.78 -0.38 -17.14
N GLY A 185 -2.97 -0.97 -17.07
CA GLY A 185 -3.71 -1.23 -15.84
C GLY A 185 -4.66 -0.09 -15.49
N PHE A 186 -4.14 0.98 -14.88
CA PHE A 186 -4.96 1.99 -14.19
C PHE A 186 -5.35 3.19 -15.07
N GLY A 187 -4.88 3.22 -16.33
CA GLY A 187 -5.03 4.35 -17.24
C GLY A 187 -4.16 5.55 -16.87
N PRO A 188 -3.83 6.43 -17.83
CA PRO A 188 -3.03 7.60 -17.49
C PRO A 188 -3.86 8.61 -16.69
N PHE A 189 -3.40 8.93 -15.49
CA PHE A 189 -3.91 10.03 -14.67
C PHE A 189 -3.31 11.34 -15.17
N ASN A 190 -3.91 11.89 -16.22
CA ASN A 190 -3.36 13.03 -16.96
C ASN A 190 -4.15 14.33 -16.80
N ILE A 191 -5.21 14.34 -15.98
CA ILE A 191 -5.95 15.54 -15.64
C ILE A 191 -5.49 16.00 -14.26
N LYS A 192 -4.65 17.03 -14.22
CA LYS A 192 -4.24 17.65 -12.95
C LYS A 192 -5.41 18.47 -12.40
N ALA A 193 -5.94 18.06 -11.25
CA ALA A 193 -6.97 18.77 -10.53
C ALA A 193 -6.34 19.79 -9.55
N PRO A 194 -7.13 20.73 -9.00
CA PRO A 194 -6.67 21.57 -7.89
C PRO A 194 -6.16 20.72 -6.73
N SER A 195 -5.07 21.16 -6.11
CA SER A 195 -4.59 20.53 -4.89
C SER A 195 -5.65 20.58 -3.80
N GLU A 196 -5.81 19.47 -3.09
CA GLU A 196 -6.84 19.28 -2.06
C GLU A 196 -6.18 18.71 -0.81
N PHE A 197 -6.53 19.22 0.38
CA PHE A 197 -5.97 18.76 1.68
C PHE A 197 -4.43 18.77 1.76
N GLY A 198 -3.79 19.63 0.96
CA GLY A 198 -2.33 19.70 0.83
C GLY A 198 -1.71 18.57 0.01
N LEU A 199 -2.50 17.86 -0.79
CA LEU A 199 -2.07 16.79 -1.70
C LEU A 199 -2.08 17.27 -3.15
N THR A 200 -1.21 16.68 -3.96
CA THR A 200 -1.27 16.79 -5.42
C THR A 200 -2.33 15.83 -5.94
N HIS A 201 -3.26 16.29 -6.78
CA HIS A 201 -4.43 15.54 -7.19
C HIS A 201 -4.49 15.37 -8.72
N TYR A 202 -4.71 14.14 -9.19
CA TYR A 202 -4.95 13.81 -10.59
C TYR A 202 -6.18 12.92 -10.77
N LEU A 203 -6.88 13.13 -11.89
CA LEU A 203 -8.06 12.35 -12.30
C LEU A 203 -7.73 11.50 -13.54
N ILE A 204 -8.40 10.36 -13.66
CA ILE A 204 -8.40 9.57 -14.90
C ILE A 204 -9.31 10.24 -15.94
N LYS A 205 -8.85 10.36 -17.19
CA LYS A 205 -9.66 10.96 -18.28
C LYS A 205 -10.85 10.09 -18.69
N LYS A 206 -10.68 8.77 -18.64
CA LYS A 206 -11.70 7.81 -19.04
C LYS A 206 -11.85 6.78 -17.93
N LYS A 207 -12.98 6.85 -17.23
CA LYS A 207 -13.36 5.87 -16.24
C LYS A 207 -13.32 4.47 -16.84
N MET A 208 -12.52 3.60 -16.22
CA MET A 208 -12.49 2.18 -16.51
C MET A 208 -13.19 1.46 -15.36
N PRO A 209 -14.07 0.48 -15.63
CA PRO A 209 -14.62 -0.35 -14.56
C PRO A 209 -13.44 -0.96 -13.78
N GLU A 210 -13.52 -0.98 -12.45
CA GLU A 210 -12.55 -1.62 -11.54
C GLU A 210 -11.25 -0.84 -11.24
N TYR A 211 -11.12 0.41 -11.68
CA TYR A 211 -9.93 1.22 -11.42
C TYR A 211 -10.26 2.49 -10.62
N PRO A 212 -9.33 2.97 -9.77
CA PRO A 212 -9.49 4.24 -9.08
C PRO A 212 -9.65 5.37 -10.09
N ASP A 213 -10.59 6.25 -9.80
CA ASP A 213 -10.89 7.42 -10.62
C ASP A 213 -9.92 8.57 -10.32
N GLU A 214 -9.29 8.55 -9.14
CA GLU A 214 -8.54 9.66 -8.57
C GLU A 214 -7.26 9.19 -7.87
N ILE A 215 -6.20 9.97 -8.00
CA ILE A 215 -4.93 9.80 -7.30
C ILE A 215 -4.56 11.08 -6.56
N TYR A 216 -4.20 10.93 -5.29
CA TYR A 216 -3.62 11.96 -4.46
C TYR A 216 -2.24 11.53 -3.96
N PHE A 217 -1.31 12.46 -3.81
CA PHE A 217 -0.02 12.19 -3.18
C PHE A 217 0.64 13.45 -2.63
N ASP A 218 1.45 13.29 -1.59
CA ASP A 218 2.33 14.34 -1.09
C ASP A 218 3.59 14.45 -1.97
N SER A 219 3.67 15.49 -2.79
CA SER A 219 4.79 15.75 -3.70
C SER A 219 6.04 16.31 -3.01
N GLY A 220 5.94 16.69 -1.73
CA GLY A 220 7.09 17.06 -0.92
C GLY A 220 7.85 15.84 -0.41
N THR A 221 7.12 14.84 0.09
CA THR A 221 7.73 13.66 0.73
C THR A 221 7.79 12.43 -0.17
N TRP A 222 6.81 12.25 -1.08
CA TRP A 222 6.62 11.03 -1.88
C TRP A 222 6.48 9.76 -1.03
N LYS A 223 6.06 9.87 0.23
CA LYS A 223 5.90 8.72 1.13
C LYS A 223 4.46 8.24 1.26
N ASN A 224 3.54 8.89 0.56
CA ASN A 224 2.12 8.60 0.55
C ASN A 224 1.59 8.60 -0.89
N LEU A 225 0.63 7.72 -1.14
CA LEU A 225 -0.16 7.61 -2.34
C LEU A 225 -1.58 7.23 -1.91
N ILE A 226 -2.58 8.05 -2.23
CA ILE A 226 -3.98 7.74 -1.98
C ILE A 226 -4.68 7.55 -3.31
N THR A 227 -5.37 6.44 -3.47
CA THR A 227 -6.21 6.17 -4.64
C THR A 227 -7.65 6.16 -4.20
N CYS A 228 -8.54 6.85 -4.90
CA CYS A 228 -9.96 6.83 -4.61
C CYS A 228 -10.77 6.32 -5.80
N GLU A 229 -11.83 5.58 -5.53
CA GLU A 229 -12.76 5.06 -6.51
C GLU A 229 -14.19 5.47 -6.15
N THR A 230 -14.99 5.83 -7.15
CA THR A 230 -16.43 6.06 -6.97
C THR A 230 -17.20 4.93 -7.63
N THR A 231 -17.84 4.07 -6.85
CA THR A 231 -18.72 3.03 -7.38
C THR A 231 -20.15 3.56 -7.50
N THR A 232 -20.66 3.59 -8.72
CA THR A 232 -22.09 3.84 -8.99
C THR A 232 -22.78 2.52 -9.24
N SER A 233 -23.59 2.05 -8.29
CA SER A 233 -24.38 0.85 -8.50
C SER A 233 -25.69 1.20 -9.21
N LYS A 234 -26.02 0.46 -10.27
CA LYS A 234 -27.34 0.56 -10.93
C LYS A 234 -28.45 -0.09 -10.10
N ILE A 235 -28.11 -0.84 -9.06
CA ILE A 235 -29.08 -1.40 -8.12
C ILE A 235 -29.56 -0.25 -7.23
N ARG A 236 -30.85 0.14 -7.40
CA ARG A 236 -31.50 1.33 -6.81
C ARG A 236 -31.29 1.58 -5.31
N GLN A 237 -30.80 0.59 -4.56
CA GLN A 237 -30.66 0.66 -3.10
C GLN A 237 -29.22 0.93 -2.62
N ILE A 238 -28.21 0.88 -3.49
CA ILE A 238 -26.80 0.96 -3.06
C ILE A 238 -26.22 2.37 -3.22
N GLY A 239 -26.91 3.27 -3.94
CA GLY A 239 -26.46 4.64 -4.16
C GLY A 239 -25.11 4.72 -4.89
N THR A 240 -24.55 5.92 -4.91
CA THR A 240 -23.16 6.16 -5.27
C THR A 240 -22.35 6.18 -3.98
N PHE A 241 -21.27 5.40 -3.94
CA PHE A 241 -20.35 5.37 -2.80
C PHE A 241 -18.93 5.57 -3.29
N SER A 242 -18.10 6.25 -2.50
CA SER A 242 -16.69 6.46 -2.83
C SER A 242 -15.80 6.04 -1.67
N SER A 243 -14.78 5.24 -1.96
CA SER A 243 -13.75 4.81 -1.02
C SER A 243 -12.38 5.28 -1.46
N CYS A 244 -11.46 5.38 -0.51
CA CYS A 244 -10.06 5.63 -0.75
C CYS A 244 -9.21 4.55 -0.06
N THR A 245 -8.08 4.23 -0.69
CA THR A 245 -6.98 3.46 -0.10
C THR A 245 -5.80 4.40 0.05
N ASP A 246 -5.42 4.71 1.28
CA ASP A 246 -4.21 5.45 1.64
C ASP A 246 -3.04 4.48 1.84
N ARG A 247 -2.12 4.50 0.89
CA ARG A 247 -0.88 3.76 0.92
C ARG A 247 0.26 4.66 1.42
N PHE A 248 0.81 4.37 2.59
CA PHE A 248 1.92 5.14 3.17
C PHE A 248 3.02 4.25 3.76
N LEU A 249 4.20 4.84 3.94
CA LEU A 249 5.40 4.15 4.38
C LEU A 249 5.69 4.41 5.86
N LEU A 250 6.03 3.34 6.60
CA LEU A 250 6.63 3.43 7.92
C LEU A 250 8.10 2.98 7.84
N PRO A 251 9.04 3.91 7.61
CA PRO A 251 10.44 3.57 7.36
C PRO A 251 11.11 2.92 8.57
N GLU A 252 10.69 3.28 9.79
CA GLU A 252 11.30 2.81 11.04
C GLU A 252 11.21 1.28 11.22
N ILE A 253 10.20 0.66 10.59
CA ILE A 253 9.96 -0.79 10.63
C ILE A 253 9.90 -1.41 9.22
N HIS A 254 10.30 -0.65 8.19
CA HIS A 254 10.30 -1.08 6.78
C HIS A 254 8.99 -1.73 6.29
N VAL A 255 7.84 -1.12 6.58
CA VAL A 255 6.53 -1.61 6.09
C VAL A 255 5.78 -0.58 5.26
N VAL A 256 4.92 -1.10 4.40
CA VAL A 256 3.83 -0.36 3.75
C VAL A 256 2.57 -0.58 4.57
N VAL A 257 1.81 0.49 4.75
CA VAL A 257 0.45 0.45 5.28
C VAL A 257 -0.50 0.83 4.18
N ASP A 258 -1.52 0.00 3.95
CA ASP A 258 -2.64 0.26 3.05
C ASP A 258 -3.90 0.41 3.91
N ALA A 259 -4.40 1.64 4.07
CA ALA A 259 -5.58 1.95 4.89
C ALA A 259 -6.79 2.30 4.02
N ASP A 260 -7.89 1.59 4.19
CA ASP A 260 -9.14 1.79 3.43
C ASP A 260 -10.19 2.52 4.26
N PHE A 261 -10.78 3.58 3.72
CA PHE A 261 -11.81 4.41 4.37
C PHE A 261 -12.70 5.14 3.35
N SER A 262 -13.79 5.76 3.81
CA SER A 262 -14.68 6.57 2.96
C SER A 262 -13.96 7.79 2.38
N LYS A 263 -14.24 8.16 1.12
CA LYS A 263 -13.70 9.40 0.54
C LYS A 263 -14.07 10.64 1.36
N ASP A 264 -15.20 10.62 2.05
CA ASP A 264 -15.63 11.72 2.91
C ASP A 264 -14.66 11.99 4.08
N ASP A 265 -13.86 11.00 4.48
CA ASP A 265 -12.84 11.12 5.52
C ASP A 265 -11.44 11.47 4.97
N LEU A 266 -11.30 11.69 3.65
CA LEU A 266 -10.01 12.03 3.03
C LEU A 266 -9.36 13.28 3.64
N TYR A 267 -10.14 14.26 4.11
CA TYR A 267 -9.61 15.45 4.77
C TYR A 267 -8.82 15.13 6.05
N ARG A 268 -9.04 13.96 6.66
CA ARG A 268 -8.39 13.46 7.88
C ARG A 268 -7.19 12.55 7.60
N TRP A 269 -6.73 12.41 6.36
CA TRP A 269 -5.68 11.45 5.99
C TRP A 269 -4.43 11.53 6.89
N ARG A 270 -3.98 12.74 7.27
CA ARG A 270 -2.84 12.91 8.19
C ARG A 270 -3.11 12.40 9.60
N GLU A 271 -4.31 12.64 10.12
CA GLU A 271 -4.76 12.14 11.42
C GLU A 271 -4.77 10.60 11.41
N ILE A 272 -5.36 10.02 10.36
CA ILE A 272 -5.42 8.57 10.15
C ILE A 272 -4.01 7.95 10.13
N GLN A 273 -3.10 8.50 9.32
CA GLN A 273 -1.71 8.01 9.26
C GLN A 273 -0.99 8.13 10.61
N SER A 274 -1.10 9.30 11.27
CA SER A 274 -0.48 9.52 12.58
C SER A 274 -0.98 8.51 13.60
N ARG A 275 -2.29 8.28 13.65
CA ARG A 275 -2.89 7.38 14.61
C ARG A 275 -2.52 5.92 14.35
N ILE A 276 -2.55 5.47 13.10
CA ILE A 276 -2.11 4.12 12.74
C ILE A 276 -0.63 3.93 13.09
N LYS A 277 0.22 4.93 12.84
CA LYS A 277 1.63 4.89 13.24
C LYS A 277 1.77 4.72 14.76
N GLU A 278 1.10 5.54 15.56
CA GLU A 278 1.13 5.43 17.03
C GLU A 278 0.70 4.06 17.53
N ILE A 279 -0.36 3.49 16.92
CA ILE A 279 -0.86 2.15 17.24
C ILE A 279 0.22 1.12 16.94
N ILE A 280 0.83 1.15 15.75
CA ILE A 280 1.88 0.21 15.37
C ILE A 280 3.14 0.38 16.24
N ASP A 281 3.54 1.62 16.54
CA ASP A 281 4.65 1.91 17.45
C ASP A 281 4.40 1.30 18.84
N SER A 282 3.14 1.28 19.30
CA SER A 282 2.76 0.66 20.58
C SER A 282 2.92 -0.86 20.62
N PHE A 283 3.00 -1.51 19.45
CA PHE A 283 3.22 -2.96 19.35
C PHE A 283 4.71 -3.33 19.42
N ILE A 284 5.62 -2.37 19.24
CA ILE A 284 7.06 -2.61 19.21
C ILE A 284 7.54 -3.06 20.58
N VAL A 285 8.19 -4.22 20.62
CA VAL A 285 8.81 -4.74 21.84
C VAL A 285 10.16 -4.07 22.05
N LYS A 286 10.27 -3.26 23.12
CA LYS A 286 11.55 -2.64 23.49
C LYS A 286 12.51 -3.71 24.02
N PRO A 287 13.76 -3.78 23.53
CA PRO A 287 14.75 -4.68 24.11
C PRO A 287 14.94 -4.33 25.58
N LYS A 288 14.99 -5.34 26.44
CA LYS A 288 15.42 -5.14 27.82
C LYS A 288 16.88 -4.72 27.76
N LEU A 289 17.17 -3.48 28.18
CA LEU A 289 18.53 -3.05 28.44
C LEU A 289 19.03 -3.92 29.59
N ASN A 290 19.95 -4.83 29.27
CA ASN A 290 20.66 -5.63 30.26
C ASN A 290 21.81 -4.83 30.86
#